data_AF-A0A956LAA2-F1
#
_entry.id   AF-A0A956LAA2-F1
#
_cell.length_a   1.000
_cell.length_b   1.000
_cell.length_c   1.000
_cell.angle_alpha   90.00
_cell.angle_beta   90.00
_cell.angle_gamma   90.00
#
_symmetry.space_group_name_H-M   'P 1'
#
loop_
_entity.id
_entity.type
_entity.pdbx_description
1 polymer ?
#
loop_
_entity_poly.entity_id
_entity_poly.type
_entity_poly.pdbx_seq_one_letter_code
_entity_poly.pdbx_strand_id
1 'polypeptide(L)'
;TYAEAHEYLGFLQCEAGRSAEGIRHVQLAVELDPSLGISLLSVLRHHALLGDYETATRLLREIKRDPQIPWFAVAVVELRLAAWRKDPHAAEQVRLPSGVGDGNPALLLPAMMRALLLGELDPPTMAARLEPTLATLTNPRFRTTSRQIATELFAGAGAVALAMDQLRAADELGVLVDADWMDRCPSLEVLRDRTDFQEIRERVRARADAIWRSSA
;
A
#
# COMPACT_ATOMS: atom_id res chain seq x y z
N THR A 1 3.59 21.29 -19.35
CA THR A 1 3.91 20.40 -18.21
C THR A 1 2.71 19.52 -18.00
N TYR A 2 2.86 18.19 -18.08
CA TYR A 2 1.73 17.25 -18.01
C TYR A 2 1.63 16.69 -16.58
N ALA A 3 0.51 16.95 -15.91
CA ALA A 3 0.33 16.61 -14.49
C ALA A 3 0.38 15.09 -14.28
N GLU A 4 -0.29 14.32 -15.12
CA GLU A 4 -0.37 12.86 -15.06
C GLU A 4 1.01 12.21 -15.32
N ALA A 5 1.84 12.83 -16.16
CA ALA A 5 3.21 12.36 -16.37
C ALA A 5 4.06 12.54 -15.10
N HIS A 6 3.88 13.66 -14.38
CA HIS A 6 4.53 13.87 -13.10
C HIS A 6 4.01 12.93 -12.02
N GLU A 7 2.71 12.65 -11.97
CA GLU A 7 2.13 11.67 -11.05
C GLU A 7 2.77 10.29 -11.26
N TYR A 8 2.72 9.79 -12.50
CA TYR A 8 3.19 8.44 -12.82
C TYR A 8 4.70 8.30 -12.58
N LEU A 9 5.48 9.30 -13.01
CA LEU A 9 6.92 9.35 -12.74
C LEU A 9 7.20 9.37 -11.24
N GLY A 10 6.44 10.16 -10.49
CA GLY A 10 6.58 10.27 -9.05
C GLY A 10 6.35 8.96 -8.33
N PHE A 11 5.30 8.21 -8.70
CA PHE A 11 5.04 6.88 -8.16
C PHE A 11 6.18 5.91 -8.44
N LEU A 12 6.66 5.83 -9.69
CA LEU A 12 7.78 4.95 -10.05
C LEU A 12 9.07 5.28 -9.29
N GLN A 13 9.35 6.57 -9.11
CA GLN A 13 10.53 7.00 -8.35
C GLN A 13 10.42 6.62 -6.89
N CYS A 14 9.28 6.85 -6.25
CA CYS A 14 9.13 6.47 -4.84
C CYS A 14 9.19 4.95 -4.65
N GLU A 15 8.50 4.16 -5.48
CA GLU A 15 8.58 2.69 -5.44
C GLU A 15 10.02 2.20 -5.64
N ALA A 16 10.77 2.82 -6.57
CA ALA A 16 12.16 2.44 -6.86
C ALA A 16 13.20 2.94 -5.83
N GLY A 17 12.79 3.55 -4.72
CA GLY A 17 13.70 4.07 -3.68
C GLY A 17 14.29 5.45 -3.96
N ARG A 18 13.76 6.18 -4.95
CA ARG A 18 14.06 7.59 -5.25
C ARG A 18 12.96 8.50 -4.70
N SER A 19 12.55 8.25 -3.45
CA SER A 19 11.36 8.86 -2.84
C SER A 19 11.44 10.38 -2.72
N ALA A 20 12.62 10.98 -2.59
CA ALA A 20 12.74 12.44 -2.55
C ALA A 20 12.34 13.10 -3.88
N GLU A 21 12.83 12.57 -5.01
CA GLU A 21 12.42 12.99 -6.36
C GLU A 21 10.94 12.72 -6.58
N GLY A 22 10.50 11.51 -6.23
CA GLY A 22 9.14 11.08 -6.51
C GLY A 22 8.09 11.90 -5.77
N ILE A 23 8.34 12.24 -4.50
CA ILE A 23 7.46 13.11 -3.71
C ILE A 23 7.33 14.49 -4.38
N ARG A 24 8.43 15.10 -4.83
CA ARG A 24 8.39 16.39 -5.54
C ARG A 24 7.55 16.31 -6.81
N HIS A 25 7.65 15.22 -7.55
CA HIS A 25 6.87 15.02 -8.77
C HIS A 25 5.38 14.83 -8.49
N VAL A 26 5.00 14.04 -7.47
CA VAL A 26 3.59 13.89 -7.10
C VAL A 26 3.01 15.22 -6.60
N GLN A 27 3.76 15.98 -5.79
CA GLN A 27 3.31 17.30 -5.31
C GLN A 27 3.11 18.27 -6.48
N LEU A 28 4.04 18.33 -7.42
CA LEU A 28 3.90 19.14 -8.63
C LEU A 28 2.70 18.71 -9.48
N ALA A 29 2.43 17.41 -9.60
CA ALA A 29 1.24 16.92 -10.32
C ALA A 29 -0.06 17.49 -9.72
N VAL A 30 -0.17 17.50 -8.39
CA VAL A 30 -1.35 18.03 -7.69
C VAL A 30 -1.42 19.56 -7.73
N GLU A 31 -0.28 20.25 -7.73
CA GLU A 31 -0.23 21.70 -7.96
C GLU A 31 -0.71 22.08 -9.37
N LEU A 32 -0.40 21.26 -10.37
CA LEU A 32 -0.81 21.47 -11.76
C LEU A 32 -2.27 21.07 -12.00
N ASP A 33 -2.71 19.96 -11.41
CA ASP A 33 -4.07 19.46 -11.48
C ASP A 33 -4.54 18.97 -10.10
N PRO A 34 -5.30 19.81 -9.36
CA PRO A 34 -5.84 19.44 -8.06
C PRO A 34 -6.74 18.19 -8.06
N SER A 35 -7.30 17.77 -9.21
CA SER A 35 -8.11 16.55 -9.29
C SER A 35 -7.29 15.27 -9.04
N LEU A 36 -5.97 15.35 -9.13
CA LEU A 36 -5.02 14.29 -8.77
C LEU A 36 -4.74 14.26 -7.25
N GLY A 37 -5.51 14.94 -6.41
CA GLY A 37 -5.29 14.99 -4.95
C GLY A 37 -5.19 13.62 -4.27
N ILE A 38 -5.83 12.58 -4.83
CA ILE A 38 -5.72 11.19 -4.36
C ILE A 38 -4.27 10.68 -4.32
N SER A 39 -3.40 11.19 -5.21
CA SER A 39 -1.99 10.78 -5.35
C SER A 39 -1.16 11.17 -4.12
N LEU A 40 -1.62 12.15 -3.32
CA LEU A 40 -1.00 12.50 -2.04
C LEU A 40 -1.07 11.35 -1.01
N LEU A 41 -1.97 10.37 -1.18
CA LEU A 41 -1.97 9.16 -0.34
C LEU A 41 -0.67 8.36 -0.51
N SER A 42 -0.07 8.37 -1.71
CA SER A 42 1.24 7.75 -1.94
C SER A 42 2.35 8.51 -1.22
N VAL A 43 2.35 9.85 -1.27
CA VAL A 43 3.32 10.69 -0.54
C VAL A 43 3.24 10.44 0.97
N LEU A 44 2.03 10.46 1.53
CA LEU A 44 1.76 10.12 2.93
C LEU A 44 2.34 8.76 3.28
N ARG A 45 2.07 7.74 2.46
CA ARG A 45 2.56 6.37 2.65
C ARG A 45 4.09 6.36 2.71
N HIS A 46 4.78 7.09 1.83
CA HIS A 46 6.24 7.15 1.84
C HIS A 46 6.80 7.80 3.11
N HIS A 47 6.23 8.91 3.58
CA HIS A 47 6.63 9.48 4.88
C HIS A 47 6.48 8.46 6.02
N ALA A 48 5.36 7.73 6.06
CA ALA A 48 5.15 6.70 7.08
C ALA A 48 6.13 5.52 6.98
N LEU A 49 6.49 5.07 5.76
CA LEU A 49 7.54 4.06 5.58
C LEU A 49 8.93 4.55 6.04
N LEU A 50 9.19 5.86 5.95
CA LEU A 50 10.41 6.48 6.49
C LEU A 50 10.37 6.68 8.01
N GLY A 51 9.25 6.36 8.68
CA GLY A 51 9.04 6.63 10.10
C GLY A 51 8.62 8.06 10.42
N ASP A 52 8.45 8.92 9.41
CA ASP A 52 7.95 10.29 9.54
C ASP A 52 6.42 10.30 9.67
N TYR A 53 5.95 9.77 10.79
CA TYR A 53 4.53 9.69 11.11
C TYR A 53 3.89 11.05 11.39
N GLU A 54 4.68 12.06 11.77
CA GLU A 54 4.20 13.42 11.98
C GLU A 54 3.73 14.01 10.65
N THR A 55 4.58 13.99 9.61
CA THR A 55 4.21 14.46 8.28
C THR A 55 3.08 13.62 7.68
N ALA A 56 3.15 12.28 7.81
CA ALA A 56 2.10 11.41 7.31
C ALA A 56 0.73 11.72 7.96
N THR A 57 0.70 11.95 9.27
CA THR A 57 -0.55 12.30 9.99
C THR A 57 -1.07 13.68 9.58
N ARG A 58 -0.18 14.66 9.38
CA ARG A 58 -0.59 15.99 8.87
C ARG A 58 -1.22 15.88 7.49
N LEU A 59 -0.56 15.20 6.55
CA LEU A 59 -1.08 14.97 5.19
C LEU A 59 -2.41 14.23 5.21
N LEU A 60 -2.55 13.20 6.06
CA LEU A 60 -3.81 12.48 6.22
C LEU A 60 -4.97 13.40 6.61
N ARG A 61 -4.74 14.32 7.57
CA ARG A 61 -5.76 15.28 7.99
C ARG A 61 -6.14 16.25 6.87
N GLU A 62 -5.19 16.63 6.02
CA GLU A 62 -5.46 17.48 4.84
C GLU A 62 -6.29 16.71 3.80
N ILE A 63 -5.87 15.50 3.43
CA ILE A 63 -6.57 14.62 2.50
C ILE A 63 -8.01 14.32 2.96
N LYS A 64 -8.22 14.08 4.26
CA LYS A 64 -9.56 13.81 4.81
C LYS A 64 -10.55 14.97 4.69
N ARG A 65 -10.08 16.19 4.44
CA ARG A 65 -10.94 17.36 4.24
C ARG A 65 -11.41 17.48 2.79
N ASP A 66 -10.78 16.77 1.86
CA ASP A 66 -11.16 16.78 0.47
C ASP A 66 -12.27 15.74 0.20
N PRO A 67 -13.51 16.19 -0.11
CA PRO A 67 -14.62 15.27 -0.38
C PRO A 67 -14.49 14.53 -1.72
N GLN A 68 -13.57 14.93 -2.60
CA GLN A 68 -13.33 14.26 -3.88
C GLN A 68 -12.52 12.97 -3.72
N ILE A 69 -11.77 12.84 -2.62
CA ILE A 69 -10.96 11.65 -2.35
C ILE A 69 -11.89 10.53 -1.82
N PRO A 70 -11.91 9.35 -2.48
CA PRO A 70 -12.80 8.27 -2.06
C PRO A 70 -12.51 7.78 -0.64
N TRP A 71 -13.56 7.66 0.18
CA TRP A 71 -13.45 7.24 1.58
C TRP A 71 -12.67 5.93 1.76
N PHE A 72 -12.83 4.98 0.83
CA PHE A 72 -12.19 3.66 0.94
C PHE A 72 -10.68 3.76 0.78
N ALA A 73 -10.18 4.65 -0.08
CA ALA A 73 -8.76 4.86 -0.29
C ALA A 73 -8.10 5.45 0.97
N VAL A 74 -8.79 6.41 1.60
CA VAL A 74 -8.40 6.96 2.90
C VAL A 74 -8.40 5.87 3.97
N ALA A 75 -9.49 5.09 4.08
CA ALA A 75 -9.61 4.04 5.09
C ALA A 75 -8.52 2.97 4.97
N VAL A 76 -8.16 2.54 3.75
CA VAL A 76 -7.03 1.61 3.52
C VAL A 76 -5.74 2.19 4.11
N VAL A 77 -5.43 3.46 3.84
CA VAL A 77 -4.20 4.08 4.34
C VAL A 77 -4.23 4.26 5.85
N GLU A 78 -5.35 4.67 6.44
CA GLU A 78 -5.51 4.78 7.91
C GLU A 78 -5.26 3.43 8.59
N LEU A 79 -5.83 2.35 8.05
CA LEU A 79 -5.67 1.00 8.58
C LEU A 79 -4.24 0.47 8.42
N ARG A 80 -3.55 0.82 7.32
CA ARG A 80 -2.12 0.51 7.17
C ARG A 80 -1.26 1.25 8.20
N LEU A 81 -1.52 2.54 8.44
CA LEU A 81 -0.82 3.29 9.48
C LEU A 81 -1.05 2.69 10.87
N ALA A 82 -2.29 2.29 11.18
CA ALA A 82 -2.61 1.59 12.42
C ALA A 82 -1.83 0.27 12.54
N ALA A 83 -1.78 -0.52 11.46
CA ALA A 83 -1.01 -1.76 11.41
C ALA A 83 0.49 -1.53 11.63
N TRP A 84 1.10 -0.57 10.91
CA TRP A 84 2.53 -0.29 10.99
C TRP A 84 2.97 0.26 12.35
N ARG A 85 2.08 1.01 13.01
CA ARG A 85 2.29 1.53 14.37
C ARG A 85 1.92 0.53 15.47
N LYS A 86 1.38 -0.64 15.11
CA LYS A 86 0.81 -1.63 16.04
C LYS A 86 -0.19 -0.98 17.01
N ASP A 87 -1.04 -0.11 16.46
CA ASP A 87 -1.98 0.74 17.20
C ASP A 87 -3.43 0.30 16.88
N PRO A 88 -3.98 -0.70 17.60
CA PRO A 88 -5.34 -1.19 17.35
C PRO A 88 -6.40 -0.13 17.65
N HIS A 89 -6.13 0.80 18.58
CA HIS A 89 -7.07 1.89 18.86
C HIS A 89 -7.24 2.82 17.65
N ALA A 90 -6.17 3.10 16.90
CA ALA A 90 -6.28 3.83 15.64
C ALA A 90 -7.17 3.10 14.62
N ALA A 91 -7.14 1.77 14.57
CA ALA A 91 -8.01 0.98 13.69
C ALA A 91 -9.49 1.05 14.12
N GLU A 92 -9.78 1.10 15.44
CA GLU A 92 -11.14 1.27 15.95
C GLU A 92 -11.79 2.56 15.47
N GLN A 93 -11.00 3.64 15.39
CA GLN A 93 -11.43 5.00 15.01
C GLN A 93 -11.69 5.17 13.51
N VAL A 94 -11.27 4.23 12.67
CA VAL A 94 -11.53 4.29 11.23
C VAL A 94 -13.02 4.07 10.99
N ARG A 95 -13.69 5.13 10.52
CA ARG A 95 -15.13 5.11 10.22
C ARG A 95 -15.36 4.55 8.84
N LEU A 96 -16.12 3.47 8.78
CA LEU A 96 -16.59 2.85 7.54
C LEU A 96 -18.08 3.18 7.36
N PRO A 97 -18.56 3.45 6.13
CA PRO A 97 -19.99 3.63 5.88
C PRO A 97 -20.82 2.40 6.28
N SER A 98 -22.09 2.59 6.58
CA SER A 98 -23.02 1.46 6.73
C SER A 98 -23.21 0.74 5.39
N GLY A 99 -23.33 -0.60 5.39
CA GLY A 99 -23.51 -1.38 4.16
C GLY A 99 -22.23 -1.57 3.32
N VAL A 100 -21.04 -1.44 3.94
CA VAL A 100 -19.77 -1.74 3.24
C VAL A 100 -19.81 -3.16 2.67
N GLY A 101 -19.65 -3.26 1.35
CA GLY A 101 -19.66 -4.54 0.63
C GLY A 101 -20.90 -4.81 -0.20
N ASP A 102 -21.95 -3.99 -0.06
CA ASP A 102 -23.15 -4.12 -0.89
C ASP A 102 -22.82 -3.75 -2.34
N GLY A 103 -22.68 -4.76 -3.19
CA GLY A 103 -22.53 -4.61 -4.65
C GLY A 103 -21.11 -4.41 -5.20
N ASN A 104 -20.09 -4.18 -4.36
CA ASN A 104 -18.69 -4.09 -4.81
C ASN A 104 -17.70 -4.78 -3.84
N PRO A 105 -17.19 -5.98 -4.18
CA PRO A 105 -16.23 -6.71 -3.36
C PRO A 105 -14.94 -5.93 -3.02
N ALA A 106 -14.50 -5.00 -3.87
CA ALA A 106 -13.30 -4.20 -3.59
C ALA A 106 -13.49 -3.26 -2.38
N LEU A 107 -14.73 -2.85 -2.09
CA LEU A 107 -15.05 -2.02 -0.93
C LEU A 107 -15.03 -2.81 0.39
N LEU A 108 -15.00 -4.16 0.34
CA LEU A 108 -14.86 -4.99 1.53
C LEU A 108 -13.46 -4.93 2.14
N LEU A 109 -12.44 -4.53 1.38
CA LEU A 109 -11.05 -4.59 1.85
C LEU A 109 -10.82 -3.78 3.14
N PRO A 110 -11.22 -2.50 3.25
CA PRO A 110 -11.14 -1.76 4.52
C PRO A 110 -11.86 -2.45 5.70
N ALA A 111 -13.02 -3.07 5.46
CA ALA A 111 -13.76 -3.76 6.51
C ALA A 111 -13.03 -5.02 6.99
N MET A 112 -12.50 -5.82 6.07
CA MET A 112 -11.69 -7.00 6.41
C MET A 112 -10.40 -6.61 7.13
N MET A 113 -9.71 -5.57 6.67
CA MET A 113 -8.52 -5.01 7.31
C MET A 113 -8.79 -4.61 8.75
N ARG A 114 -9.86 -3.84 8.98
CA ARG A 114 -10.25 -3.40 10.32
C ARG A 114 -10.60 -4.59 11.20
N ALA A 115 -11.40 -5.54 10.72
CA ALA A 115 -11.77 -6.73 11.48
C ALA A 115 -10.55 -7.58 11.85
N LEU A 116 -9.58 -7.74 10.95
CA LEU A 116 -8.33 -8.46 11.25
C LEU A 116 -7.51 -7.74 12.32
N LEU A 117 -7.34 -6.42 12.20
CA LEU A 117 -6.57 -5.62 13.17
C LEU A 117 -7.19 -5.59 14.57
N LEU A 118 -8.51 -5.76 14.66
CA LEU A 118 -9.25 -5.83 15.92
C LEU A 118 -9.39 -7.27 16.45
N GLY A 119 -8.88 -8.27 15.73
CA GLY A 119 -9.00 -9.69 16.10
C GLY A 119 -10.40 -10.28 15.91
N GLU A 120 -11.29 -9.58 15.21
CA GLU A 120 -12.65 -10.02 14.86
C GLU A 120 -12.67 -10.99 13.66
N LEU A 121 -11.58 -11.01 12.89
CA LEU A 121 -11.38 -11.87 11.72
C LEU A 121 -10.02 -12.55 11.81
N ASP A 122 -9.96 -13.87 11.68
CA ASP A 122 -8.69 -14.59 11.67
C ASP A 122 -8.00 -14.54 10.28
N PRO A 123 -6.66 -14.64 10.22
CA PRO A 123 -5.91 -14.56 8.97
C PRO A 123 -6.33 -15.60 7.90
N PRO A 124 -6.52 -16.90 8.22
CA PRO A 124 -7.01 -17.88 7.26
C PRO A 124 -8.37 -17.52 6.65
N THR A 125 -9.34 -17.09 7.46
CA THR A 125 -10.65 -16.66 6.97
C THR A 125 -10.54 -15.43 6.08
N MET A 126 -9.70 -14.44 6.43
CA MET A 126 -9.45 -13.30 5.57
C MET A 126 -8.84 -13.72 4.23
N ALA A 127 -7.83 -14.59 4.23
CA ALA A 127 -7.18 -15.07 3.02
C ALA A 127 -8.17 -15.75 2.06
N ALA A 128 -9.03 -16.62 2.59
CA ALA A 128 -10.06 -17.31 1.81
C ALA A 128 -11.07 -16.35 1.15
N ARG A 129 -11.38 -15.22 1.79
CA ARG A 129 -12.27 -14.18 1.25
C ARG A 129 -11.58 -13.24 0.27
N LEU A 130 -10.29 -12.97 0.50
CA LEU A 130 -9.52 -12.02 -0.29
C LEU A 130 -9.16 -12.58 -1.67
N GLU A 131 -8.76 -13.85 -1.76
CA GLU A 131 -8.23 -14.42 -3.00
C GLU A 131 -9.21 -14.35 -4.20
N PRO A 132 -10.51 -14.69 -4.05
CA PRO A 132 -11.47 -14.51 -5.13
C PRO A 132 -11.59 -13.05 -5.58
N THR A 133 -11.51 -12.11 -4.65
CA THR A 133 -11.57 -10.67 -4.95
C THR A 133 -10.36 -10.24 -5.77
N LEU A 134 -9.15 -10.63 -5.36
CA LEU A 134 -7.90 -10.31 -6.07
C LEU A 134 -7.88 -10.90 -7.49
N ALA A 135 -8.45 -12.09 -7.68
CA ALA A 135 -8.53 -12.74 -8.99
C ALA A 135 -9.34 -11.94 -10.02
N THR A 136 -10.32 -11.14 -9.57
CA THR A 136 -11.14 -10.30 -10.46
C THR A 136 -10.44 -9.02 -10.94
N LEU A 137 -9.36 -8.59 -10.28
CA LEU A 137 -8.67 -7.33 -10.59
C LEU A 137 -7.83 -7.45 -11.85
N THR A 138 -8.25 -6.89 -12.98
CA THR A 138 -7.53 -7.07 -14.26
C THR A 138 -6.24 -6.27 -14.38
N ASN A 139 -6.10 -5.15 -13.66
CA ASN A 139 -4.90 -4.31 -13.70
C ASN A 139 -3.76 -4.94 -12.86
N PRO A 140 -2.62 -5.33 -13.46
CA PRO A 140 -1.52 -6.00 -12.75
C PRO A 140 -0.90 -5.15 -11.64
N ARG A 141 -0.79 -3.83 -11.82
CA ARG A 141 -0.27 -2.92 -10.78
C ARG A 141 -1.21 -2.87 -9.59
N PHE A 142 -2.51 -2.69 -9.84
CA PHE A 142 -3.50 -2.65 -8.77
C PHE A 142 -3.61 -3.97 -8.01
N ARG A 143 -3.51 -5.10 -8.73
CA ARG A 143 -3.46 -6.44 -8.13
C ARG A 143 -2.21 -6.61 -7.26
N THR A 144 -1.05 -6.15 -7.73
CA THR A 144 0.21 -6.16 -6.97
C THR A 144 0.10 -5.33 -5.69
N THR A 145 -0.41 -4.10 -5.78
CA THR A 145 -0.62 -3.24 -4.60
C THR A 145 -1.57 -3.88 -3.58
N SER A 146 -2.65 -4.51 -4.06
CA SER A 146 -3.58 -5.23 -3.19
C SER A 146 -2.93 -6.42 -2.49
N ARG A 147 -2.04 -7.14 -3.18
CA ARG A 147 -1.25 -8.23 -2.56
C ARG A 147 -0.20 -7.69 -1.57
N GLN A 148 0.45 -6.55 -1.83
CA GLN A 148 1.33 -5.92 -0.85
C GLN A 148 0.59 -5.61 0.47
N ILE A 149 -0.62 -5.05 0.37
CA ILE A 149 -1.47 -4.78 1.54
C ILE A 149 -1.80 -6.09 2.27
N ALA A 150 -2.14 -7.16 1.56
CA ALA A 150 -2.38 -8.47 2.15
C ALA A 150 -1.14 -9.01 2.89
N THR A 151 0.04 -8.91 2.28
CA THR A 151 1.32 -9.29 2.91
C THR A 151 1.55 -8.50 4.20
N GLU A 152 1.34 -7.18 4.19
CA GLU A 152 1.50 -6.33 5.39
C GLU A 152 0.61 -6.80 6.55
N LEU A 153 -0.65 -7.11 6.25
CA LEU A 153 -1.64 -7.50 7.25
C LEU A 153 -1.34 -8.87 7.83
N PHE A 154 -1.04 -9.86 6.98
CA PHE A 154 -0.71 -11.20 7.44
C PHE A 154 0.63 -11.24 8.20
N ALA A 155 1.63 -10.49 7.74
CA ALA A 155 2.91 -10.39 8.45
C ALA A 155 2.72 -9.70 9.82
N GLY A 156 1.96 -8.60 9.86
CA GLY A 156 1.62 -7.90 11.10
C GLY A 156 0.83 -8.76 12.09
N ALA A 157 -0.04 -9.65 11.59
CA ALA A 157 -0.80 -10.60 12.40
C ALA A 157 0.01 -11.87 12.79
N GLY A 158 1.29 -11.97 12.41
CA GLY A 158 2.13 -13.14 12.68
C GLY A 158 1.83 -14.36 11.80
N ALA A 159 0.93 -14.24 10.81
CA ALA A 159 0.60 -15.29 9.85
C ALA A 159 1.63 -15.36 8.71
N VAL A 160 2.88 -15.69 9.07
CA VAL A 160 4.06 -15.65 8.19
C VAL A 160 3.87 -16.43 6.89
N ALA A 161 3.26 -17.63 6.95
CA ALA A 161 3.02 -18.45 5.76
C ALA A 161 2.11 -17.73 4.75
N LEU A 162 0.97 -17.21 5.21
CA LEU A 162 0.02 -16.46 4.37
C LEU A 162 0.65 -15.16 3.83
N ALA A 163 1.47 -14.48 4.64
CA ALA A 163 2.19 -13.29 4.19
C ALA A 163 3.15 -13.59 3.04
N MET A 164 3.92 -14.68 3.16
CA MET A 164 4.85 -15.13 2.13
C MET A 164 4.12 -15.61 0.87
N ASP A 165 2.98 -16.28 1.00
CA ASP A 165 2.17 -16.70 -0.15
C ASP A 165 1.68 -15.49 -0.95
N GLN A 166 1.19 -14.45 -0.27
CA GLN A 166 0.79 -13.20 -0.94
C GLN A 166 1.97 -12.47 -1.57
N LEU A 167 3.13 -12.47 -0.92
CA LEU A 167 4.34 -11.84 -1.46
C LEU A 167 4.86 -12.56 -2.71
N ARG A 168 4.89 -13.90 -2.70
CA ARG A 168 5.25 -14.71 -3.88
C ARG A 168 4.28 -14.46 -5.02
N ALA A 169 2.98 -14.47 -4.74
CA ALA A 169 1.97 -14.18 -5.75
C ALA A 169 2.04 -12.74 -6.29
N ALA A 170 2.56 -11.78 -5.52
CA ALA A 170 2.84 -10.42 -6.00
C ALA A 170 4.10 -10.39 -6.89
N ASP A 171 5.15 -11.11 -6.52
CA ASP A 171 6.40 -11.23 -7.28
C ASP A 171 6.18 -11.91 -8.65
N GLU A 172 5.35 -12.96 -8.69
CA GLU A 172 4.98 -13.71 -9.90
C GLU A 172 4.27 -12.85 -10.96
N LEU A 173 3.60 -11.76 -10.57
CA LEU A 173 3.01 -10.81 -11.52
C LEU A 173 4.06 -10.03 -12.31
N GLY A 174 5.33 -10.04 -11.90
CA GLY A 174 6.45 -9.44 -12.62
C GLY A 174 6.48 -7.92 -12.63
N VAL A 175 5.51 -7.24 -11.99
CA VAL A 175 5.38 -5.77 -11.97
C VAL A 175 5.61 -5.16 -10.57
N LEU A 176 5.96 -5.99 -9.57
CA LEU A 176 6.37 -5.50 -8.25
C LEU A 176 7.76 -4.87 -8.33
N VAL A 177 7.82 -3.55 -8.15
CA VAL A 177 9.03 -2.72 -8.21
C VAL A 177 9.23 -1.86 -6.96
N ASP A 178 8.38 -2.04 -5.95
CA ASP A 178 8.36 -1.23 -4.74
C ASP A 178 9.42 -1.71 -3.74
N ALA A 179 10.66 -1.33 -4.02
CA ALA A 179 11.82 -1.70 -3.24
C ALA A 179 11.89 -0.93 -1.90
N ASP A 180 11.36 0.30 -1.84
CA ASP A 180 11.27 1.06 -0.59
C ASP A 180 10.32 0.38 0.41
N TRP A 181 9.20 -0.16 -0.07
CA TRP A 181 8.31 -0.98 0.76
C TRP A 181 8.99 -2.24 1.28
N MET A 182 9.66 -3.01 0.42
CA MET A 182 10.38 -4.24 0.81
C MET A 182 11.39 -3.97 1.93
N ASP A 183 12.07 -2.82 1.87
CA ASP A 183 13.10 -2.46 2.83
C ASP A 183 12.54 -1.90 4.13
N ARG A 184 11.53 -1.03 4.04
CA ARG A 184 11.18 -0.11 5.13
C ARG A 184 9.87 -0.45 5.82
N CYS A 185 9.00 -1.25 5.20
CA CYS A 185 7.71 -1.54 5.79
C CYS A 185 7.85 -2.26 7.15
N PRO A 186 7.33 -1.67 8.26
CA PRO A 186 7.47 -2.26 9.59
C PRO A 186 6.80 -3.63 9.71
N SER A 187 5.68 -3.84 9.02
CA SER A 187 4.98 -5.14 9.04
C SER A 187 5.83 -6.28 8.47
N LEU A 188 6.80 -5.99 7.59
CA LEU A 188 7.63 -7.02 6.96
C LEU A 188 8.84 -7.41 7.81
N GLU A 189 9.06 -6.77 8.97
CA GLU A 189 10.19 -7.06 9.86
C GLU A 189 10.31 -8.56 10.17
N VAL A 190 9.19 -9.23 10.43
CA VAL A 190 9.11 -10.67 10.72
C VAL A 190 9.51 -11.57 9.54
N LEU A 191 9.62 -11.02 8.33
CA LEU A 191 9.99 -11.76 7.12
C LEU A 191 11.46 -11.55 6.74
N ARG A 192 12.14 -10.53 7.27
CA ARG A 192 13.46 -10.09 6.78
C ARG A 192 14.54 -11.15 6.88
N ASP A 193 14.55 -11.98 7.92
CA ASP A 193 15.61 -12.99 8.07
C ASP A 193 15.38 -14.25 7.22
N ARG A 194 14.28 -14.31 6.46
CA ARG A 194 13.97 -15.46 5.63
C ARG A 194 14.68 -15.40 4.29
N THR A 195 15.30 -16.51 3.88
CA THR A 195 15.98 -16.63 2.59
C THR A 195 15.05 -16.34 1.42
N ASP A 196 13.82 -16.90 1.44
CA ASP A 196 12.84 -16.71 0.38
C ASP A 196 12.36 -15.26 0.25
N PHE A 197 12.30 -14.51 1.36
CA PHE A 197 12.04 -13.07 1.34
C PHE A 197 13.20 -12.29 0.71
N GLN A 198 14.44 -12.61 1.07
CA GLN A 198 15.63 -11.93 0.52
C GLN A 198 15.76 -12.13 -0.99
N GLU A 199 15.49 -13.33 -1.49
CA GLU A 199 15.49 -13.60 -2.93
C GLU A 199 14.44 -12.76 -3.69
N ILE A 200 13.22 -12.63 -3.14
CA ILE A 200 12.16 -11.78 -3.73
C ILE A 200 12.59 -10.31 -3.68
N ARG A 201 13.14 -9.86 -2.54
CA ARG A 201 13.64 -8.50 -2.35
C ARG A 201 14.70 -8.12 -3.38
N GLU A 202 15.66 -9.01 -3.65
CA GLU A 202 16.69 -8.82 -4.67
C GLU A 202 16.08 -8.70 -6.07
N ARG A 203 15.11 -9.56 -6.42
CA ARG A 203 14.39 -9.48 -7.70
C ARG A 203 13.63 -8.16 -7.85
N VAL A 204 12.90 -7.75 -6.80
CA VAL A 204 12.16 -6.47 -6.80
C VAL A 204 13.11 -5.29 -6.97
N ARG A 205 14.26 -5.29 -6.28
CA ARG A 205 15.30 -4.26 -6.48
C ARG A 205 15.83 -4.26 -7.91
N ALA A 206 16.15 -5.42 -8.46
CA ALA A 206 16.67 -5.53 -9.82
C ALA A 206 15.67 -4.98 -10.85
N ARG A 207 14.37 -5.24 -10.68
CA ARG A 207 13.31 -4.66 -11.54
C ARG A 207 13.23 -3.15 -11.37
N ALA A 208 13.28 -2.65 -10.14
CA ALA A 208 13.26 -1.21 -9.85
C ALA A 208 14.44 -0.47 -10.50
N ASP A 209 15.64 -1.04 -10.42
CA ASP A 209 16.84 -0.48 -11.04
C ASP A 209 16.76 -0.49 -12.57
N ALA A 210 16.18 -1.54 -13.16
CA ALA A 210 16.06 -1.68 -14.61
C ALA A 210 15.21 -0.57 -15.25
N ILE A 211 14.22 -0.01 -14.55
CA ILE A 211 13.41 1.13 -15.01
C ILE A 211 14.30 2.32 -15.40
N TRP A 212 15.41 2.53 -14.67
CA TRP A 212 16.29 3.68 -14.84
C TRP A 212 17.51 3.40 -15.72
N ARG A 213 17.85 2.12 -15.94
CA ARG A 213 18.99 1.74 -16.79
C ARG A 213 18.68 1.82 -18.29
N SER A 214 17.42 1.74 -18.69
CA SER A 214 17.00 1.85 -20.10
C SER A 214 16.89 3.29 -20.62
N SER A 215 17.16 4.29 -19.76
CA SER A 215 17.05 5.72 -20.09
C SER A 215 18.41 6.43 -20.17
N ALA A 216 19.53 5.68 -20.19
CA ALA A 216 20.90 6.18 -20.38
C ALA A 216 21.49 5.61 -21.67
#